data_AF-A0A934WQQ6-F1
#
_entry.id   AF-A0A934WQQ6-F1
#
_cell.length_a   1.000
_cell.length_b   1.000
_cell.length_c   1.000
_cell.angle_alpha   90.00
_cell.angle_beta   90.00
_cell.angle_gamma   90.00
#
_symmetry.space_group_name_H-M   'P 1'
#
loop_
_entity.id
_entity.type
_entity.pdbx_description
1 polymer ?
#
loop_
_entity_poly.entity_id
_entity_poly.type
_entity_poly.pdbx_seq_one_letter_code
_entity_poly.pdbx_strand_id
1 'polypeptide(L)'
;MCKGKVIKLLSAAFLTVVLLMTTISAMAEENDNHSGNRYYLGESVKTGWDNGYKGEEKITEGDVHFNWKIGEFYVDGFTSTVKGDDDTPIFLKNVGDKVQLWFSLKQNIDKLNNDENLSISEDSNGSDEYFSVPKTNFGRGVLIIRKTDYTNAKNDPIIYKDYLAAKASPDADTEVELCEEGDYEVALDYEIKNDPRKIFDVSIIPTYSNYKIFFKFSVRNGNSMVYPFDVKTKGELSNTSVTENGFYLDFANSHYLDINIQKLVLNEGANGLAED
;
A
#
# COMPACT_ATOMS: atom_id res chain seq x y z
N MET A 1 47.97 -66.79 6.15
CA MET A 1 46.51 -67.08 6.09
C MET A 1 45.92 -66.96 7.49
N CYS A 2 44.68 -66.45 7.56
CA CYS A 2 43.79 -66.33 8.71
C CYS A 2 43.94 -65.13 9.66
N LYS A 3 42.88 -64.30 9.61
CA LYS A 3 42.45 -63.22 10.51
C LYS A 3 42.05 -63.76 11.89
N GLY A 4 42.15 -62.92 12.92
CA GLY A 4 41.42 -63.14 14.18
C GLY A 4 41.67 -62.12 15.30
N LYS A 5 40.66 -61.25 15.52
CA LYS A 5 40.13 -60.71 16.81
C LYS A 5 41.11 -60.00 17.78
N VAL A 6 41.04 -58.68 18.00
CA VAL A 6 40.03 -57.88 18.75
C VAL A 6 40.32 -57.76 20.28
N ILE A 7 40.35 -56.50 20.75
CA ILE A 7 40.26 -55.92 22.12
C ILE A 7 41.53 -55.81 22.98
N LYS A 8 41.88 -54.56 23.35
CA LYS A 8 41.93 -54.10 24.75
C LYS A 8 41.82 -52.56 24.86
N LEU A 9 40.82 -52.13 25.63
CA LEU A 9 40.59 -50.77 26.14
C LEU A 9 41.73 -50.32 27.08
N LEU A 10 41.99 -49.01 27.17
CA LEU A 10 42.34 -48.22 28.36
C LEU A 10 42.47 -46.74 27.92
N SER A 11 41.43 -45.92 28.07
CA SER A 11 41.22 -44.97 29.18
C SER A 11 42.24 -43.82 29.24
N ALA A 12 41.84 -42.62 28.80
CA ALA A 12 42.39 -41.36 29.27
C ALA A 12 41.30 -40.27 29.19
N ALA A 13 41.17 -39.53 30.29
CA ALA A 13 40.05 -38.70 30.64
C ALA A 13 40.03 -37.33 29.93
N PHE A 14 38.83 -36.95 29.49
CA PHE A 14 38.13 -35.71 29.84
C PHE A 14 38.97 -34.43 30.03
N LEU A 15 39.05 -33.59 29.00
CA LEU A 15 38.81 -32.14 29.11
C LEU A 15 38.69 -31.50 27.70
N THR A 16 37.49 -31.55 27.10
CA THR A 16 37.17 -30.68 25.96
C THR A 16 36.17 -29.63 26.42
N VAL A 17 36.70 -28.43 26.67
CA VAL A 17 35.92 -27.21 26.80
C VAL A 17 35.24 -26.98 25.44
N VAL A 18 33.94 -27.25 25.38
CA VAL A 18 33.10 -26.84 24.25
C VAL A 18 32.95 -25.33 24.35
N LEU A 19 33.77 -24.59 23.61
CA LEU A 19 33.47 -23.20 23.30
C LEU A 19 32.24 -23.24 22.38
N LEU A 20 31.05 -23.02 22.95
CA LEU A 20 29.87 -22.67 22.17
C LEU A 20 30.22 -21.35 21.46
N MET A 21 30.60 -21.43 20.19
CA MET A 21 30.41 -20.32 19.28
C MET A 21 28.91 -20.16 19.13
N THR A 22 28.30 -19.38 20.02
CA THR A 22 27.03 -18.75 19.71
C THR A 22 27.34 -17.80 18.56
N THR A 23 27.06 -18.23 17.34
CA THR A 23 26.74 -17.30 16.28
C THR A 23 25.54 -16.53 16.78
N ILE A 24 25.80 -15.36 17.35
CA ILE A 24 24.81 -14.30 17.41
C ILE A 24 24.47 -14.09 15.94
N SER A 25 23.36 -14.67 15.49
CA SER A 25 22.71 -14.17 14.29
C SER A 25 22.43 -12.72 14.61
N ALA A 26 23.27 -11.84 14.10
CA ALA A 26 22.91 -10.44 13.96
C ALA A 26 21.57 -10.50 13.23
N MET A 27 20.49 -10.22 13.96
CA MET A 27 19.25 -9.80 13.35
C MET A 27 19.69 -8.64 12.46
N ALA A 28 19.67 -8.86 11.14
CA ALA A 28 19.81 -7.77 10.22
C ALA A 28 18.73 -6.77 10.63
N GLU A 29 19.15 -5.59 11.11
CA GLU A 29 18.27 -4.44 11.13
C GLU A 29 17.81 -4.29 9.68
N GLU A 30 16.54 -4.60 9.47
CA GLU A 30 15.85 -4.23 8.27
C GLU A 30 16.02 -2.72 8.15
N ASN A 31 16.81 -2.31 7.16
CA ASN A 31 17.08 -0.92 6.87
C ASN A 31 15.80 -0.36 6.23
N ASP A 32 14.75 -0.23 7.05
CA ASP A 32 13.50 0.39 6.66
C ASP A 32 13.76 1.89 6.60
N ASN A 33 14.24 2.35 5.45
CA ASN A 33 14.50 3.76 5.17
C ASN A 33 13.21 4.60 5.10
N HIS A 34 12.05 4.02 5.42
CA HIS A 34 10.77 4.70 5.55
C HIS A 34 10.54 5.13 6.99
N SER A 35 11.08 6.28 7.39
CA SER A 35 10.82 6.89 8.70
C SER A 35 9.41 7.52 8.82
N GLY A 36 8.49 7.21 7.91
CA GLY A 36 7.15 7.77 7.81
C GLY A 36 6.07 6.89 8.46
N ASN A 37 4.94 7.50 8.83
CA ASN A 37 3.80 6.74 9.31
C ASN A 37 3.22 5.93 8.15
N ARG A 38 3.18 4.59 8.26
CA ARG A 38 2.48 3.73 7.30
C ARG A 38 1.01 3.61 7.66
N TYR A 39 0.11 3.75 6.69
CA TYR A 39 -1.32 3.50 6.84
C TYR A 39 -1.75 2.33 5.97
N TYR A 40 -2.13 1.21 6.58
CA TYR A 40 -2.53 0.00 5.87
C TYR A 40 -3.96 0.07 5.35
N LEU A 41 -4.18 -0.46 4.14
CA LEU A 41 -5.44 -0.37 3.42
C LEU A 41 -5.87 -1.71 2.85
N GLY A 42 -7.18 -1.92 2.85
CA GLY A 42 -7.84 -3.06 2.21
C GLY A 42 -7.67 -4.38 2.96
N GLU A 43 -8.61 -5.28 2.70
CA GLU A 43 -8.54 -6.67 3.13
C GLU A 43 -8.96 -7.58 1.99
N SER A 44 -8.43 -8.80 1.96
CA SER A 44 -8.84 -9.81 0.99
C SER A 44 -10.27 -10.26 1.28
N VAL A 45 -11.10 -10.21 0.25
CA VAL A 45 -12.44 -10.83 0.25
C VAL A 45 -12.49 -11.88 -0.84
N LYS A 46 -13.33 -12.89 -0.63
CA LYS A 46 -13.63 -13.86 -1.66
C LYS A 46 -14.62 -13.27 -2.65
N THR A 47 -14.39 -13.52 -3.93
CA THR A 47 -15.32 -13.19 -4.99
C THR A 47 -15.88 -14.48 -5.58
N GLY A 48 -17.11 -14.41 -6.12
CA GLY A 48 -17.71 -15.54 -6.82
C GLY A 48 -16.89 -15.99 -8.04
N TRP A 49 -17.20 -17.17 -8.56
CA TRP A 49 -16.54 -17.72 -9.74
C TRP A 49 -17.05 -17.04 -11.02
N ASP A 50 -16.12 -16.69 -11.93
CA ASP A 50 -16.38 -16.12 -13.27
C ASP A 50 -17.33 -14.90 -13.30
N ASN A 51 -17.34 -14.11 -12.22
CA ASN A 51 -18.27 -12.99 -12.06
C ASN A 51 -17.61 -11.60 -12.21
N GLY A 52 -16.39 -11.56 -12.74
CA GLY A 52 -15.60 -10.34 -12.88
C GLY A 52 -15.22 -9.70 -11.54
N TYR A 53 -14.74 -10.51 -10.60
CA TYR A 53 -14.35 -10.12 -9.23
C TYR A 53 -15.42 -9.32 -8.48
N LYS A 54 -16.69 -9.60 -8.76
CA LYS A 54 -17.83 -9.01 -8.07
C LYS A 54 -18.05 -9.67 -6.70
N GLY A 55 -18.51 -8.87 -5.75
CA GLY A 55 -18.88 -9.32 -4.41
C GLY A 55 -17.74 -9.20 -3.41
N GLU A 56 -18.10 -9.38 -2.14
CA GLU A 56 -17.22 -9.18 -0.98
C GLU A 56 -17.54 -10.24 0.08
N GLU A 57 -17.50 -11.51 -0.32
CA GLU A 57 -17.78 -12.61 0.59
C GLU A 57 -16.65 -12.73 1.62
N LYS A 58 -17.03 -12.84 2.89
CA LYS A 58 -16.07 -13.00 3.98
C LYS A 58 -15.33 -14.33 3.83
N ILE A 59 -14.01 -14.29 3.99
CA ILE A 59 -13.18 -15.50 4.08
C ILE A 59 -13.43 -16.16 5.45
N THR A 60 -13.90 -17.40 5.45
CA THR A 60 -14.28 -18.17 6.64
C THR A 60 -13.50 -19.47 6.78
N GLU A 61 -13.63 -20.10 7.94
CA GLU A 61 -13.03 -21.41 8.24
C GLU A 61 -13.47 -22.44 7.19
N GLY A 62 -12.51 -22.93 6.39
CA GLY A 62 -12.74 -23.84 5.26
C GLY A 62 -12.31 -23.27 3.90
N ASP A 63 -12.09 -21.96 3.82
CA ASP A 63 -11.52 -21.33 2.63
C ASP A 63 -9.99 -21.49 2.59
N VAL A 64 -9.40 -21.69 1.41
CA VAL A 64 -7.94 -21.87 1.25
C VAL A 64 -7.14 -20.61 1.63
N HIS A 65 -7.79 -19.44 1.61
CA HIS A 65 -7.21 -18.16 2.01
C HIS A 65 -7.44 -17.84 3.50
N PHE A 66 -8.06 -18.75 4.27
CA PHE A 66 -8.37 -18.49 5.66
C PHE A 66 -7.11 -18.34 6.52
N ASN A 67 -7.08 -17.29 7.36
CA ASN A 67 -6.04 -17.02 8.36
C ASN A 67 -4.64 -16.67 7.81
N TRP A 68 -4.54 -16.17 6.57
CA TRP A 68 -3.33 -15.55 6.03
C TRP A 68 -3.67 -14.48 4.98
N LYS A 69 -2.68 -13.65 4.62
CA LYS A 69 -2.83 -12.57 3.62
C LYS A 69 -1.88 -12.81 2.44
N ILE A 70 -2.34 -12.55 1.22
CA ILE A 70 -1.45 -12.53 0.04
C ILE A 70 -0.38 -11.44 0.17
N GLY A 71 -0.77 -10.27 0.68
CA GLY A 71 0.07 -9.09 0.82
C GLY A 71 -0.70 -7.97 1.51
N GLU A 72 -0.06 -6.81 1.62
CA GLU A 72 -0.62 -5.65 2.30
C GLU A 72 -0.37 -4.39 1.47
N PHE A 73 -1.43 -3.62 1.24
CA PHE A 73 -1.29 -2.26 0.73
C PHE A 73 -1.11 -1.30 1.89
N TYR A 74 -0.28 -0.29 1.67
CA TYR A 74 -0.18 0.82 2.60
C TYR A 74 0.17 2.12 1.87
N VAL A 75 -0.20 3.24 2.47
CA VAL A 75 0.23 4.57 2.04
C VAL A 75 1.29 5.08 3.02
N ASP A 76 2.31 5.72 2.49
CA ASP A 76 3.40 6.37 3.23
C ASP A 76 3.66 7.78 2.67
N GLY A 77 4.47 8.57 3.37
CA GLY A 77 4.92 9.90 2.93
C GLY A 77 3.87 11.01 3.09
N PHE A 78 2.87 10.79 3.93
CA PHE A 78 1.85 11.77 4.31
C PHE A 78 2.15 12.42 5.66
N THR A 79 1.62 13.63 5.90
CA THR A 79 1.77 14.34 7.17
C THR A 79 0.77 13.86 8.22
N SER A 80 -0.51 13.73 7.86
CA SER A 80 -1.56 13.24 8.77
C SER A 80 -2.72 12.58 8.02
N THR A 81 -3.59 11.89 8.73
CA THR A 81 -4.79 11.26 8.16
C THR A 81 -6.03 11.77 8.87
N VAL A 82 -7.08 12.07 8.10
CA VAL A 82 -8.43 12.31 8.60
C VAL A 82 -9.39 11.32 7.95
N LYS A 83 -10.59 11.18 8.52
CA LYS A 83 -11.64 10.32 7.94
C LYS A 83 -12.63 11.19 7.17
N GLY A 84 -12.96 10.76 5.95
CA GLY A 84 -14.08 11.30 5.18
C GLY A 84 -15.43 10.82 5.72
N ASP A 85 -16.50 11.26 5.06
CA ASP A 85 -17.89 11.01 5.48
C ASP A 85 -18.27 9.52 5.50
N ASP A 86 -17.59 8.68 4.72
CA ASP A 86 -17.80 7.24 4.60
C ASP A 86 -16.69 6.40 5.26
N ASP A 87 -15.99 6.97 6.24
CA ASP A 87 -14.77 6.40 6.86
C ASP A 87 -13.58 6.22 5.90
N THR A 88 -13.68 6.67 4.63
CA THR A 88 -12.56 6.64 3.69
C THR A 88 -11.41 7.52 4.21
N PRO A 89 -10.17 6.99 4.27
CA PRO A 89 -9.04 7.76 4.74
C PRO A 89 -8.66 8.86 3.75
N ILE A 90 -8.47 10.06 4.27
CA ILE A 90 -7.95 11.22 3.54
C ILE A 90 -6.56 11.52 4.08
N PHE A 91 -5.55 11.32 3.23
CA PHE A 91 -4.16 11.62 3.51
C PHE A 91 -3.87 13.09 3.22
N LEU A 92 -3.41 13.78 4.24
CA LEU A 92 -3.04 15.18 4.19
C LEU A 92 -1.54 15.31 3.93
N LYS A 93 -1.17 16.04 2.86
CA LYS A 93 0.22 16.31 2.48
C LYS A 93 0.59 17.79 2.61
N ASN A 94 1.84 18.06 2.96
CA ASN A 94 2.46 19.38 2.95
C ASN A 94 3.39 19.56 1.74
N VAL A 95 3.89 20.78 1.54
CA VAL A 95 4.90 21.06 0.52
C VAL A 95 6.13 20.20 0.76
N GLY A 96 6.52 19.41 -0.24
CA GLY A 96 7.66 18.51 -0.18
C GLY A 96 7.32 17.06 0.17
N ASP A 97 6.12 16.80 0.69
CA ASP A 97 5.65 15.44 0.97
C ASP A 97 5.44 14.66 -0.34
N LYS A 98 5.83 13.38 -0.30
CA LYS A 98 5.66 12.44 -1.40
C LYS A 98 4.77 11.31 -0.92
N VAL A 99 3.47 11.52 -1.03
CA VAL A 99 2.49 10.48 -0.69
C VAL A 99 2.60 9.37 -1.73
N GLN A 100 2.85 8.15 -1.29
CA GLN A 100 3.08 7.01 -2.17
C GLN A 100 2.22 5.83 -1.72
N LEU A 101 1.60 5.15 -2.68
CA LEU A 101 0.97 3.86 -2.48
C LEU A 101 2.01 2.75 -2.65
N TRP A 102 2.02 1.80 -1.72
CA TRP A 102 2.93 0.67 -1.69
C TRP A 102 2.17 -0.64 -1.58
N PHE A 103 2.79 -1.71 -2.08
CA PHE A 103 2.34 -3.07 -1.86
C PHE A 103 3.49 -3.95 -1.37
N SER A 104 3.25 -4.66 -0.27
CA SER A 104 4.15 -5.64 0.31
C SER A 104 3.60 -7.05 0.05
N LEU A 105 4.25 -7.81 -0.83
CA LEU A 105 3.88 -9.20 -1.09
C LEU A 105 4.36 -10.08 0.08
N LYS A 106 3.47 -10.76 0.79
CA LYS A 106 3.82 -11.54 2.00
C LYS A 106 3.95 -13.05 1.77
N GLN A 107 3.79 -13.50 0.53
CA GLN A 107 3.72 -14.92 0.20
C GLN A 107 4.56 -15.23 -1.03
N ASN A 108 5.06 -16.46 -1.08
CA ASN A 108 5.51 -17.05 -2.32
C ASN A 108 4.28 -17.43 -3.15
N ILE A 109 4.11 -16.80 -4.32
CA ILE A 109 2.95 -17.02 -5.18
C ILE A 109 2.87 -18.43 -5.77
N ASP A 110 3.95 -19.21 -5.73
CA ASP A 110 4.00 -20.62 -6.15
C ASP A 110 3.82 -21.60 -4.97
N LYS A 111 3.84 -21.09 -3.73
CA LYS A 111 3.76 -21.87 -2.50
C LYS A 111 3.09 -21.06 -1.40
N LEU A 112 1.81 -20.76 -1.61
CA LEU A 112 1.01 -19.90 -0.73
C LEU A 112 0.84 -20.57 0.63
N ASN A 113 0.99 -19.80 1.70
CA ASN A 113 0.91 -20.28 3.08
C ASN A 113 1.83 -21.50 3.35
N ASN A 114 2.97 -21.56 2.66
CA ASN A 114 3.92 -22.68 2.67
C ASN A 114 3.35 -24.02 2.18
N ASP A 115 2.21 -24.03 1.47
CA ASP A 115 1.60 -25.22 0.87
C ASP A 115 1.96 -25.33 -0.62
N GLU A 116 2.58 -26.44 -1.02
CA GLU A 116 3.00 -26.72 -2.41
C GLU A 116 1.83 -27.02 -3.37
N ASN A 117 0.63 -27.16 -2.80
CA ASN A 117 -0.60 -27.33 -3.55
C ASN A 117 -1.30 -26.00 -3.82
N LEU A 118 -0.90 -24.91 -3.17
CA LEU A 118 -1.52 -23.60 -3.30
C LEU A 118 -0.62 -22.64 -4.08
N SER A 119 -1.15 -22.09 -5.16
CA SER A 119 -0.43 -21.11 -6.00
C SER A 119 -1.39 -20.09 -6.60
N ILE A 120 -0.88 -18.91 -6.94
CA ILE A 120 -1.62 -17.95 -7.78
C ILE A 120 -1.69 -18.50 -9.21
N SER A 121 -2.92 -18.66 -9.70
CA SER A 121 -3.25 -19.11 -11.06
C SER A 121 -3.07 -17.97 -12.07
N GLU A 122 -2.85 -18.32 -13.34
CA GLU A 122 -2.97 -17.35 -14.43
C GLU A 122 -4.44 -17.19 -14.80
N ASP A 123 -4.97 -15.97 -14.66
CA ASP A 123 -6.32 -15.63 -15.07
C ASP A 123 -6.34 -15.10 -16.51
N SER A 124 -6.37 -16.04 -17.46
CA SER A 124 -6.24 -15.75 -18.90
C SER A 124 -7.45 -15.03 -19.52
N ASN A 125 -8.60 -15.00 -18.84
CA ASN A 125 -9.87 -14.46 -19.33
C ASN A 125 -10.59 -13.58 -18.30
N GLY A 126 -9.85 -13.07 -17.32
CA GLY A 126 -10.31 -12.21 -16.24
C GLY A 126 -10.95 -10.92 -16.74
N SER A 127 -11.85 -10.38 -15.93
CA SER A 127 -12.54 -9.11 -16.14
C SER A 127 -12.82 -8.48 -14.78
N ASP A 128 -13.06 -7.17 -14.71
CA ASP A 128 -13.50 -6.52 -13.48
C ASP A 128 -14.75 -5.68 -13.74
N GLU A 129 -15.82 -5.94 -12.99
CA GLU A 129 -17.11 -5.26 -13.16
C GLU A 129 -17.08 -3.81 -12.64
N TYR A 130 -16.35 -3.54 -11.56
CA TYR A 130 -16.32 -2.23 -10.89
C TYR A 130 -15.66 -1.13 -11.74
N PHE A 131 -14.55 -1.48 -12.37
CA PHE A 131 -13.78 -0.65 -13.29
C PHE A 131 -14.20 -0.84 -14.75
N SER A 132 -15.19 -1.72 -15.02
CA SER A 132 -15.68 -2.04 -16.36
C SER A 132 -14.55 -2.51 -17.30
N VAL A 133 -13.64 -3.32 -16.76
CA VAL A 133 -12.54 -3.91 -17.53
C VAL A 133 -13.07 -5.13 -18.29
N PRO A 134 -13.05 -5.12 -19.64
CA PRO A 134 -13.52 -6.25 -20.43
C PRO A 134 -12.60 -7.46 -20.27
N LYS A 135 -13.10 -8.64 -20.64
CA LYS A 135 -12.33 -9.89 -20.58
C LYS A 135 -10.98 -9.77 -21.27
N THR A 136 -9.92 -10.06 -20.54
CA THR A 136 -8.54 -9.99 -21.00
C THR A 136 -7.66 -10.88 -20.13
N ASN A 137 -6.42 -11.12 -20.55
CA ASN A 137 -5.48 -11.84 -19.69
C ASN A 137 -5.01 -10.91 -18.56
N PHE A 138 -5.32 -11.28 -17.32
CA PHE A 138 -4.90 -10.62 -16.07
C PHE A 138 -3.55 -11.14 -15.57
N GLY A 139 -3.06 -12.27 -16.08
CA GLY A 139 -1.83 -12.90 -15.63
C GLY A 139 -1.99 -13.46 -14.22
N ARG A 140 -0.90 -13.51 -13.45
CA ARG A 140 -0.92 -13.90 -12.04
C ARG A 140 -1.24 -12.69 -11.18
N GLY A 141 -2.52 -12.31 -11.21
CA GLY A 141 -3.09 -11.16 -10.52
C GLY A 141 -2.96 -9.84 -11.27
N VAL A 142 -3.98 -9.00 -11.15
CA VAL A 142 -4.05 -7.68 -11.80
C VAL A 142 -4.27 -6.59 -10.76
N LEU A 143 -3.49 -5.51 -10.85
CA LEU A 143 -3.71 -4.30 -10.07
C LEU A 143 -4.38 -3.25 -10.97
N ILE A 144 -5.51 -2.74 -10.51
CA ILE A 144 -6.31 -1.73 -11.21
C ILE A 144 -6.40 -0.49 -10.33
N ILE A 145 -6.06 0.66 -10.88
CA ILE A 145 -6.11 1.94 -10.18
C ILE A 145 -6.91 2.93 -11.00
N ARG A 146 -7.87 3.61 -10.39
CA ARG A 146 -8.57 4.75 -10.99
C ARG A 146 -8.42 5.97 -10.10
N LYS A 147 -8.08 7.09 -10.75
CA LYS A 147 -8.03 8.40 -10.11
C LYS A 147 -9.22 9.25 -10.59
N THR A 148 -9.87 9.91 -9.64
CA THR A 148 -10.78 11.04 -9.91
C THR A 148 -10.09 12.33 -9.49
N ASP A 149 -10.07 13.32 -10.38
CA ASP A 149 -9.41 14.60 -10.10
C ASP A 149 -10.36 15.63 -9.44
N TYR A 150 -9.83 16.82 -9.19
CA TYR A 150 -10.55 17.92 -8.54
C TYR A 150 -11.71 18.49 -9.37
N THR A 151 -11.76 18.19 -10.67
CA THR A 151 -12.89 18.55 -11.54
C THR A 151 -14.01 17.50 -11.50
N ASN A 152 -13.86 16.48 -10.66
CA ASN A 152 -14.72 15.30 -10.59
C ASN A 152 -14.70 14.48 -11.90
N ALA A 153 -13.65 14.63 -12.70
CA ALA A 153 -13.43 13.80 -13.88
C ALA A 153 -12.80 12.47 -13.44
N LYS A 154 -13.51 11.36 -13.71
CA LYS A 154 -12.97 10.01 -13.52
C LYS A 154 -12.07 9.67 -14.70
N ASN A 155 -10.79 9.42 -14.44
CA ASN A 155 -9.88 8.96 -15.46
C ASN A 155 -10.18 7.50 -15.83
N ASP A 156 -9.71 7.08 -17.00
CA ASP A 156 -9.68 5.67 -17.34
C ASP A 156 -8.78 4.91 -16.34
N PRO A 157 -9.16 3.68 -15.93
CA PRO A 157 -8.36 2.90 -15.01
C PRO A 157 -7.02 2.51 -15.64
N ILE A 158 -5.95 2.61 -14.86
CA ILE A 158 -4.63 2.07 -15.19
C ILE A 158 -4.61 0.62 -14.73
N ILE A 159 -4.18 -0.28 -15.62
CA ILE A 159 -4.25 -1.74 -15.41
C ILE A 159 -2.85 -2.33 -15.50
N TYR A 160 -2.36 -2.88 -14.39
CA TYR A 160 -1.10 -3.60 -14.30
C TYR A 160 -1.36 -5.10 -14.25
N LYS A 161 -1.12 -5.78 -15.37
CA LYS A 161 -1.29 -7.24 -15.51
C LYS A 161 -0.07 -7.97 -14.98
N ASP A 162 -0.26 -9.24 -14.63
CA ASP A 162 0.79 -10.11 -14.08
C ASP A 162 1.50 -9.48 -12.87
N TYR A 163 0.73 -8.72 -12.10
CA TYR A 163 1.25 -7.79 -11.10
C TYR A 163 1.97 -8.52 -9.97
N LEU A 164 1.47 -9.68 -9.53
CA LEU A 164 2.09 -10.44 -8.45
C LEU A 164 3.34 -11.20 -8.93
N ALA A 165 3.34 -11.72 -10.17
CA ALA A 165 4.51 -12.39 -10.73
C ALA A 165 5.66 -11.43 -11.05
N ALA A 166 5.35 -10.17 -11.39
CA ALA A 166 6.36 -9.15 -11.61
C ALA A 166 7.13 -8.74 -10.33
N LYS A 167 6.68 -9.16 -9.14
CA LYS A 167 7.36 -8.85 -7.87
C LYS A 167 8.48 -9.84 -7.62
N ALA A 168 9.71 -9.33 -7.68
CA ALA A 168 10.94 -10.12 -7.72
C ALA A 168 11.23 -10.92 -6.43
N SER A 169 10.63 -10.56 -5.29
CA SER A 169 10.82 -11.26 -4.02
C SER A 169 9.59 -11.12 -3.13
N PRO A 170 9.14 -12.20 -2.45
CA PRO A 170 8.37 -12.07 -1.23
C PRO A 170 9.10 -11.11 -0.26
N ASP A 171 8.33 -10.33 0.50
CA ASP A 171 8.75 -9.36 1.50
C ASP A 171 9.42 -8.08 0.96
N ALA A 172 9.53 -7.90 -0.36
CA ALA A 172 9.98 -6.63 -0.93
C ALA A 172 8.82 -5.64 -1.07
N ASP A 173 8.90 -4.53 -0.33
CA ASP A 173 8.00 -3.39 -0.52
C ASP A 173 8.22 -2.80 -1.92
N THR A 174 7.15 -2.69 -2.70
CA THR A 174 7.22 -2.11 -4.04
C THR A 174 6.32 -0.90 -4.15
N GLU A 175 6.90 0.21 -4.60
CA GLU A 175 6.16 1.42 -4.93
C GLU A 175 5.18 1.10 -6.05
N VAL A 176 3.93 1.49 -5.84
CA VAL A 176 2.85 1.35 -6.81
C VAL A 176 2.69 2.63 -7.59
N GLU A 177 2.50 3.75 -6.88
CA GLU A 177 2.20 5.04 -7.49
C GLU A 177 2.58 6.18 -6.55
N LEU A 178 3.14 7.26 -7.12
CA LEU A 178 3.24 8.56 -6.48
C LEU A 178 1.88 9.27 -6.57
N CYS A 179 1.22 9.46 -5.44
CA CYS A 179 -0.14 9.98 -5.38
C CYS A 179 -0.16 11.51 -5.24
N GLU A 180 -0.64 12.18 -6.29
CA GLU A 180 -1.02 13.60 -6.22
C GLU A 180 -2.42 13.78 -5.63
N GLU A 181 -2.86 15.03 -5.41
CA GLU A 181 -4.22 15.31 -4.98
C GLU A 181 -5.25 14.64 -5.91
N GLY A 182 -6.25 14.02 -5.30
CA GLY A 182 -7.31 13.27 -5.99
C GLY A 182 -7.89 12.17 -5.14
N ASP A 183 -8.90 11.50 -5.69
CA ASP A 183 -9.56 10.34 -5.09
C ASP A 183 -9.14 9.09 -5.84
N TYR A 184 -8.71 8.08 -5.10
CA TYR A 184 -8.14 6.85 -5.62
C TYR A 184 -9.05 5.67 -5.27
N GLU A 185 -9.28 4.83 -6.27
CA GLU A 185 -9.96 3.55 -6.15
C GLU A 185 -8.99 2.48 -6.65
N VAL A 186 -8.71 1.49 -5.80
CA VAL A 186 -7.68 0.47 -6.07
C VAL A 186 -8.28 -0.92 -5.89
N ALA A 187 -8.05 -1.81 -6.86
CA ALA A 187 -8.30 -3.25 -6.72
C ALA A 187 -7.05 -4.08 -7.06
N LEU A 188 -6.82 -5.13 -6.27
CA LEU A 188 -5.96 -6.24 -6.65
C LEU A 188 -6.82 -7.50 -6.75
N ASP A 189 -6.98 -7.99 -7.96
CA ASP A 189 -7.76 -9.20 -8.27
C ASP A 189 -6.80 -10.37 -8.54
N TYR A 190 -7.08 -11.54 -7.96
CA TYR A 190 -6.25 -12.73 -8.12
C TYR A 190 -7.03 -14.04 -7.89
N GLU A 191 -6.59 -15.09 -8.58
CA GLU A 191 -7.14 -16.45 -8.46
C GLU A 191 -6.14 -17.37 -7.76
N ILE A 192 -6.60 -18.10 -6.74
CA ILE A 192 -5.81 -19.17 -6.10
C ILE A 192 -6.21 -20.50 -6.72
N LYS A 193 -5.21 -21.23 -7.20
CA LYS A 193 -5.30 -22.65 -7.54
C LYS A 193 -4.96 -23.48 -6.30
N ASN A 194 -5.84 -24.42 -5.96
CA ASN A 194 -5.59 -25.49 -5.01
C ASN A 194 -5.54 -26.83 -5.74
N ASP A 195 -4.38 -27.49 -5.70
CA ASP A 195 -4.06 -28.68 -6.49
C ASP A 195 -3.50 -29.82 -5.62
N PRO A 196 -4.30 -30.39 -4.71
CA PRO A 196 -3.81 -31.30 -3.68
C PRO A 196 -3.54 -32.73 -4.19
N ARG A 197 -3.90 -33.03 -5.44
CA ARG A 197 -3.82 -34.37 -6.02
C ARG A 197 -2.96 -34.34 -7.27
N LYS A 198 -1.64 -34.47 -7.06
CA LYS A 198 -0.64 -34.56 -8.14
C LYS A 198 -0.08 -35.99 -8.20
N ILE A 199 -0.08 -36.61 -9.38
CA ILE A 199 0.64 -37.87 -9.65
C ILE A 199 1.69 -37.55 -10.69
N PHE A 200 2.97 -37.55 -10.28
CA PHE A 200 4.05 -36.91 -11.07
C PHE A 200 3.69 -35.44 -11.38
N ASP A 201 3.85 -35.00 -12.63
CA ASP A 201 3.53 -33.63 -13.08
C ASP A 201 2.06 -33.48 -13.55
N VAL A 202 1.18 -34.44 -13.24
CA VAL A 202 -0.23 -34.42 -13.66
C VAL A 202 -1.13 -34.04 -12.50
N SER A 203 -1.77 -32.86 -12.61
CA SER A 203 -2.81 -32.37 -11.71
C SER A 203 -4.13 -33.12 -11.91
N ILE A 204 -4.74 -33.60 -10.83
CA ILE A 204 -6.01 -34.33 -10.86
C ILE A 204 -7.08 -33.54 -10.09
N ILE A 205 -7.93 -32.83 -10.85
CA ILE A 205 -9.06 -32.03 -10.36
C ILE A 205 -8.59 -30.88 -9.43
N PRO A 206 -7.82 -29.90 -9.94
CA PRO A 206 -7.56 -28.68 -9.21
C PRO A 206 -8.86 -27.88 -9.01
N THR A 207 -8.93 -27.12 -7.94
CA THR A 207 -10.01 -26.16 -7.66
C THR A 207 -9.46 -24.74 -7.68
N TYR A 208 -10.31 -23.79 -8.07
CA TYR A 208 -9.93 -22.38 -8.19
C TYR A 208 -10.86 -21.52 -7.33
N SER A 209 -10.34 -20.42 -6.80
CA SER A 209 -11.12 -19.46 -6.01
C SER A 209 -10.59 -18.06 -6.25
N ASN A 210 -11.50 -17.12 -6.49
CA ASN A 210 -11.17 -15.75 -6.84
C ASN A 210 -11.25 -14.85 -5.61
N TYR A 211 -10.33 -13.91 -5.51
CA TYR A 211 -10.25 -12.97 -4.40
C TYR A 211 -9.93 -11.58 -4.92
N LYS A 212 -10.34 -10.59 -4.13
CA LYS A 212 -10.07 -9.18 -4.39
C LYS A 212 -9.62 -8.51 -3.10
N ILE A 213 -8.69 -7.58 -3.23
CA ILE A 213 -8.46 -6.51 -2.24
C ILE A 213 -8.96 -5.23 -2.89
N PHE A 214 -9.95 -4.58 -2.29
CA PHE A 214 -10.49 -3.31 -2.79
C PHE A 214 -10.51 -2.27 -1.67
N PHE A 215 -10.09 -1.05 -2.00
CA PHE A 215 -10.14 0.07 -1.07
C PHE A 215 -10.16 1.40 -1.81
N LYS A 216 -10.53 2.43 -1.06
CA LYS A 216 -10.51 3.82 -1.51
C LYS A 216 -9.69 4.65 -0.56
N PHE A 217 -9.09 5.71 -1.08
CA PHE A 217 -8.49 6.75 -0.27
C PHE A 217 -8.44 8.05 -1.06
N SER A 218 -8.19 9.14 -0.34
CA SER A 218 -8.05 10.47 -0.91
C SER A 218 -6.69 11.04 -0.54
N VAL A 219 -6.10 11.82 -1.43
CA VAL A 219 -4.96 12.68 -1.12
C VAL A 219 -5.40 14.13 -1.26
N ARG A 220 -5.08 14.93 -0.25
CA ARG A 220 -5.38 16.36 -0.17
C ARG A 220 -4.19 17.11 0.39
N ASN A 221 -3.99 18.35 -0.01
CA ASN A 221 -3.08 19.23 0.67
C ASN A 221 -3.65 19.56 2.06
N GLY A 222 -2.92 19.15 3.09
CA GLY A 222 -3.28 19.36 4.49
C GLY A 222 -3.02 20.75 4.99
N ASN A 223 -2.14 21.48 4.31
CA ASN A 223 -1.60 22.70 4.89
C ASN A 223 -2.55 23.88 4.72
N SER A 224 -3.18 24.25 5.82
CA SER A 224 -3.76 25.56 6.08
C SER A 224 -2.71 26.58 6.58
N MET A 225 -1.41 26.22 6.69
CA MET A 225 -0.32 27.20 6.91
C MET A 225 -0.06 27.96 5.62
N VAL A 226 -1.00 28.85 5.35
CA VAL A 226 -1.04 29.70 4.18
C VAL A 226 -0.18 30.91 4.50
N TYR A 227 1.05 30.90 3.98
CA TYR A 227 1.96 32.02 4.15
C TYR A 227 1.55 33.14 3.18
N PRO A 228 1.28 34.36 3.68
CA PRO A 228 1.09 35.50 2.80
C PRO A 228 2.45 35.92 2.24
N PHE A 229 2.52 36.16 0.93
CA PHE A 229 3.72 36.65 0.24
C PHE A 229 3.43 37.99 -0.41
N ASP A 230 4.40 38.90 -0.37
CA ASP A 230 4.32 40.16 -1.10
C ASP A 230 4.25 39.91 -2.61
N VAL A 231 3.29 40.54 -3.27
CA VAL A 231 3.03 40.32 -4.70
C VAL A 231 4.25 40.63 -5.58
N LYS A 232 5.04 41.64 -5.23
CA LYS A 232 6.15 42.16 -6.03
C LYS A 232 7.49 41.57 -5.62
N THR A 233 7.80 41.54 -4.32
CA THR A 233 9.11 41.06 -3.84
C THR A 233 9.19 39.55 -3.75
N LYS A 234 8.04 38.86 -3.73
CA LYS A 234 7.91 37.41 -3.48
C LYS A 234 8.46 36.97 -2.12
N GLY A 235 8.73 37.92 -1.22
CA GLY A 235 9.12 37.65 0.15
C GLY A 235 7.92 37.25 0.99
N GLU A 236 8.13 36.31 1.91
CA GLU A 236 7.14 35.93 2.92
C GLU A 236 6.84 37.12 3.86
N LEU A 237 5.56 37.35 4.14
CA LEU A 237 5.08 38.37 5.05
C LEU A 237 4.87 37.73 6.43
N SER A 238 5.70 38.08 7.40
CA SER A 238 5.54 37.64 8.78
C SER A 238 4.36 38.33 9.47
N ASN A 239 3.95 37.83 10.64
CA ASN A 239 2.93 38.47 11.47
C ASN A 239 3.24 39.97 11.67
N THR A 240 2.22 40.83 11.55
CA THR A 240 2.28 42.32 11.58
C THR A 240 2.98 43.02 10.40
N SER A 241 3.38 42.30 9.35
CA SER A 241 3.97 42.93 8.15
C SER A 241 2.96 43.82 7.44
N VAL A 242 3.45 44.96 6.95
CA VAL A 242 2.68 45.88 6.09
C VAL A 242 3.32 45.88 4.71
N THR A 243 2.51 45.69 3.68
CA THR A 243 2.93 45.82 2.28
C THR A 243 2.00 46.74 1.52
N GLU A 244 2.58 47.64 0.71
CA GLU A 244 1.85 48.48 -0.24
C GLU A 244 1.52 47.74 -1.56
N ASN A 245 2.15 46.59 -1.82
CA ASN A 245 1.99 45.82 -3.06
C ASN A 245 0.80 44.84 -3.01
N GLY A 246 0.17 44.70 -1.84
CA GLY A 246 -0.76 43.60 -1.56
C GLY A 246 -0.04 42.27 -1.32
N PHE A 247 -0.82 41.23 -1.06
CA PHE A 247 -0.31 39.88 -0.80
C PHE A 247 -1.03 38.83 -1.65
N TYR A 248 -0.38 37.69 -1.87
CA TYR A 248 -1.02 36.47 -2.32
C TYR A 248 -0.76 35.35 -1.34
N LEU A 249 -1.57 34.30 -1.43
CA LEU A 249 -1.50 33.12 -0.58
C LEU A 249 -1.03 31.95 -1.46
N ASP A 250 0.02 31.25 -1.03
CA ASP A 250 0.49 30.04 -1.71
C ASP A 250 -0.19 28.81 -1.10
N PHE A 251 -0.98 28.12 -1.91
CA PHE A 251 -1.71 26.91 -1.52
C PHE A 251 -1.11 25.63 -2.12
N ALA A 252 0.12 25.71 -2.65
CA ALA A 252 0.79 24.58 -3.30
C ALA A 252 -0.07 23.91 -4.40
N ASN A 253 -0.80 24.74 -5.16
CA ASN A 253 -1.78 24.30 -6.16
C ASN A 253 -2.91 23.41 -5.63
N SER A 254 -3.29 23.51 -4.35
CA SER A 254 -4.45 22.77 -3.85
C SER A 254 -5.73 23.21 -4.55
N HIS A 255 -6.50 22.22 -5.00
CA HIS A 255 -7.80 22.44 -5.65
C HIS A 255 -9.00 22.10 -4.75
N TYR A 256 -8.75 21.70 -3.50
CA TYR A 256 -9.78 21.21 -2.57
C TYR A 256 -9.98 22.09 -1.34
N LEU A 257 -9.28 23.23 -1.24
CA LEU A 257 -9.39 24.15 -0.11
C LEU A 257 -10.45 25.23 -0.35
N ASP A 258 -11.37 25.39 0.60
CA ASP A 258 -12.24 26.56 0.68
C ASP A 258 -11.54 27.68 1.44
N ILE A 259 -11.43 28.85 0.81
CA ILE A 259 -10.69 29.99 1.37
C ILE A 259 -11.66 31.14 1.65
N ASN A 260 -11.72 31.57 2.90
CA ASN A 260 -12.48 32.74 3.33
C ASN A 260 -11.51 33.86 3.72
N ILE A 261 -11.58 35.00 3.02
CA ILE A 261 -10.78 36.19 3.32
C ILE A 261 -11.70 37.29 3.85
N GLN A 262 -11.45 37.74 5.08
CA GLN A 262 -12.11 38.90 5.65
C GLN A 262 -11.18 40.11 5.58
N LYS A 263 -11.67 41.21 5.02
CA LYS A 263 -11.01 42.51 5.09
C LYS A 263 -11.60 43.29 6.26
N LEU A 264 -10.74 43.67 7.21
CA LEU A 264 -11.07 44.63 8.26
C LEU A 264 -10.34 45.94 7.97
N VAL A 265 -11.07 47.06 8.06
CA VAL A 265 -10.51 48.40 7.96
C VAL A 265 -10.56 49.00 9.35
N LEU A 266 -9.41 49.50 9.81
CA LEU A 266 -9.33 50.25 11.06
C LEU A 266 -9.56 51.73 10.75
N ASN A 267 -10.66 52.28 11.27
CA ASN A 267 -10.99 53.69 11.19
C ASN A 267 -10.61 54.42 12.48
N GLU A 268 -10.26 55.71 12.38
CA GLU A 268 -10.06 56.53 13.57
C GLU A 268 -11.40 56.74 14.31
N GLY A 269 -11.52 56.18 15.51
CA GLY A 269 -12.62 56.40 16.44
C GLY A 269 -12.23 57.32 17.60
N ALA A 270 -13.21 57.65 18.46
CA ALA A 270 -13.05 58.62 19.55
C ALA A 270 -11.95 58.26 20.57
N ASN A 271 -11.56 56.98 20.67
CA ASN A 271 -10.55 56.47 21.61
C ASN A 271 -9.39 55.72 20.92
N GLY A 272 -9.22 55.88 19.60
CA GLY A 272 -8.21 55.16 18.80
C GLY A 272 -8.80 54.44 17.60
N LEU A 273 -8.01 53.55 16.98
CA LEU A 273 -8.44 52.75 15.83
C LEU A 273 -9.57 51.78 16.23
N ALA A 274 -10.66 51.76 15.47
CA ALA A 274 -11.80 50.86 15.63
C ALA A 274 -12.08 50.10 14.32
N GLU A 275 -12.46 48.82 14.43
CA GLU A 275 -12.90 48.01 13.30
C GLU A 275 -14.27 48.49 12.79
N ASP A 276 -14.44 48.54 11.47
CA ASP A 276 -15.72 48.80 10.79
C ASP A 276 -16.71 47.62 10.87
#